data_AF-A0A6N6PBG9-F1
#
_entry.id   AF-A0A6N6PBG9-F1
#
_cell.length_a   1.000
_cell.length_b   1.000
_cell.length_c   1.000
_cell.angle_alpha   90.00
_cell.angle_beta   90.00
_cell.angle_gamma   90.00
#
_symmetry.space_group_name_H-M   'P 1'
#
loop_
_entity.id
_entity.type
_entity.pdbx_description
1 polymer ?
#
loop_
_entity_poly.entity_id
_entity_poly.type
_entity_poly.pdbx_seq_one_letter_code
_entity_poly.pdbx_strand_id
1 'polypeptide(L)'
;LSGRDPSESLARALIASCGKSGPVFVYHAGFETARIRELANRYPELAEPLLAINERVVDLLPIARSRYYHPDQQGSWSIKAVLPAAVPELSYEALEGVQDGGTAMEAFTEAIQPGTTAERKSEIERQLMAYCRLDTFAMVRLWQFFSGRNETALQDNAAPHPTRTPGIDE
;
A
#
# COMPACT_ATOMS: atom_id res chain seq x y z
N LEU A 1 13.39 0.97 10.63
CA LEU A 1 13.35 -0.53 10.67
C LEU A 1 13.94 -1.12 11.96
N SER A 2 13.12 -1.37 12.99
CA SER A 2 13.60 -1.73 14.35
C SER A 2 13.55 -3.22 14.73
N GLY A 3 12.87 -4.07 13.96
CA GLY A 3 12.66 -5.49 14.29
C GLY A 3 11.62 -5.76 15.38
N ARG A 4 11.14 -4.73 16.10
CA ARG A 4 10.00 -4.86 17.02
C ARG A 4 8.72 -5.10 16.22
N ASP A 5 7.83 -5.89 16.79
CA ASP A 5 6.52 -6.19 16.20
C ASP A 5 5.70 -4.89 15.99
N PRO A 6 5.38 -4.53 14.74
CA PRO A 6 4.65 -3.31 14.43
C PRO A 6 3.14 -3.51 14.39
N SER A 7 2.62 -4.71 14.63
CA SER A 7 1.23 -5.05 14.29
C SER A 7 0.17 -4.27 15.08
N GLU A 8 0.41 -3.94 16.36
CA GLU A 8 -0.55 -3.13 17.13
C GLU A 8 -0.58 -1.67 16.63
N SER A 9 0.58 -1.05 16.44
CA SER A 9 0.66 0.33 15.96
C SER A 9 0.14 0.45 14.53
N LEU A 10 0.40 -0.57 13.70
CA LEU A 10 -0.18 -0.71 12.37
C LEU A 10 -1.71 -0.78 12.43
N ALA A 11 -2.29 -1.63 13.28
CA ALA A 11 -3.74 -1.75 13.41
C ALA A 11 -4.40 -0.41 13.78
N ARG A 12 -3.83 0.30 14.76
CA ARG A 12 -4.31 1.63 15.16
C ARG A 12 -4.20 2.66 14.02
N ALA A 13 -3.08 2.67 13.30
CA ALA A 13 -2.87 3.57 12.17
C ALA A 13 -3.81 3.27 10.99
N LEU A 14 -4.07 2.00 10.72
CA LEU A 14 -5.01 1.55 9.69
C LEU A 14 -6.44 2.02 10.01
N ILE A 15 -6.90 1.83 11.24
CA ILE A 15 -8.22 2.30 11.71
C ILE A 15 -8.34 3.82 11.54
N ALA A 16 -7.33 4.57 11.96
CA ALA A 16 -7.33 6.02 11.83
C ALA A 16 -7.39 6.47 10.37
N SER A 17 -6.59 5.84 9.50
CA SER A 17 -6.47 6.20 8.09
C SER A 17 -7.73 5.86 7.28
N CYS A 18 -8.35 4.71 7.56
CA CYS A 18 -9.53 4.25 6.82
C CYS A 18 -10.85 4.90 7.28
N GLY A 19 -10.84 5.62 8.41
CA GLY A 19 -12.01 6.28 8.97
C GLY A 19 -13.22 5.35 9.16
N LYS A 20 -14.42 5.94 9.16
CA LYS A 20 -15.68 5.22 9.44
C LYS A 20 -16.58 5.01 8.21
N SER A 21 -16.23 5.56 7.06
CA SER A 21 -17.11 5.62 5.89
C SER A 21 -16.35 5.62 4.58
N GLY A 22 -17.04 5.27 3.49
CA GLY A 22 -16.49 5.21 2.14
C GLY A 22 -15.84 3.86 1.82
N PRO A 23 -15.69 3.54 0.52
CA PRO A 23 -15.08 2.29 0.08
C PRO A 23 -13.57 2.27 0.38
N VAL A 24 -13.05 1.08 0.67
CA VAL A 24 -11.61 0.81 0.80
C VAL A 24 -11.19 -0.05 -0.38
N PHE A 25 -10.52 0.57 -1.35
CA PHE A 25 -10.10 -0.14 -2.56
C PHE A 25 -8.84 -0.95 -2.30
N VAL A 26 -8.87 -2.19 -2.76
CA VAL A 26 -7.74 -3.13 -2.69
C VAL A 26 -7.59 -3.87 -4.01
N TYR A 27 -6.50 -4.61 -4.14
CA TYR A 27 -6.27 -5.55 -5.22
C TYR A 27 -5.97 -6.91 -4.61
N HIS A 28 -6.88 -7.88 -4.77
CA HIS A 28 -6.84 -9.19 -4.09
C HIS A 28 -7.33 -9.15 -2.62
N ALA A 29 -8.63 -8.87 -2.44
CA ALA A 29 -9.28 -8.70 -1.14
C ALA A 29 -9.22 -9.93 -0.22
N GLY A 30 -9.08 -11.13 -0.78
CA GLY A 30 -8.93 -12.35 0.02
C GLY A 30 -7.75 -12.27 0.99
N PHE A 31 -6.61 -11.75 0.53
CA PHE A 31 -5.43 -11.58 1.37
C PHE A 31 -5.62 -10.46 2.39
N GLU A 32 -6.00 -9.26 1.93
CA GLU A 32 -6.16 -8.08 2.79
C GLU A 32 -7.16 -8.31 3.92
N THR A 33 -8.35 -8.82 3.59
CA THR A 33 -9.39 -9.06 4.60
C THR A 33 -8.97 -10.15 5.59
N ALA A 34 -8.19 -11.14 5.16
CA ALA A 34 -7.65 -12.15 6.07
C ALA A 34 -6.63 -11.55 7.05
N ARG A 35 -5.69 -10.70 6.58
CA ARG A 35 -4.74 -10.01 7.46
C ARG A 35 -5.45 -9.12 8.49
N ILE A 36 -6.49 -8.38 8.07
CA ILE A 36 -7.28 -7.55 8.97
C ILE A 36 -8.04 -8.39 10.01
N ARG A 37 -8.62 -9.54 9.63
CA ARG A 37 -9.24 -10.47 10.60
C ARG A 37 -8.24 -11.02 11.60
N GLU A 38 -7.01 -11.32 11.16
CA GLU A 38 -5.96 -11.76 12.06
C GLU A 38 -5.55 -10.67 13.06
N LEU A 39 -5.45 -9.41 12.62
CA LEU A 39 -5.24 -8.27 13.53
C LEU A 39 -6.39 -8.14 14.53
N ALA A 40 -7.65 -8.30 14.08
CA ALA A 40 -8.82 -8.24 14.96
C ALA A 40 -8.82 -9.37 16.01
N ASN A 41 -8.42 -10.58 15.62
CA ASN A 41 -8.27 -11.70 16.55
C ASN A 41 -7.12 -11.48 17.55
N ARG A 42 -6.03 -10.86 17.09
CA ARG A 42 -4.84 -10.59 17.90
C ARG A 42 -5.05 -9.45 18.91
N TYR A 43 -5.87 -8.46 18.54
CA TYR A 43 -6.17 -7.26 19.33
C TYR A 43 -7.69 -7.10 19.49
N PRO A 44 -8.33 -7.86 20.41
CA PRO A 44 -9.79 -7.87 20.56
C PRO A 44 -10.42 -6.49 20.80
N GLU A 45 -9.70 -5.58 21.44
CA GLU A 45 -10.12 -4.20 21.67
C GLU A 45 -10.16 -3.33 20.40
N LEU A 46 -9.50 -3.77 19.33
CA LEU A 46 -9.51 -3.15 18.00
C LEU A 46 -10.39 -3.89 17.00
N ALA A 47 -11.01 -5.01 17.40
CA ALA A 47 -11.68 -5.93 16.49
C ALA A 47 -12.85 -5.29 15.74
N GLU A 48 -13.76 -4.61 16.44
CA GLU A 48 -14.94 -3.97 15.83
C GLU A 48 -14.57 -2.97 14.73
N PRO A 49 -13.69 -1.97 14.97
CA PRO A 49 -13.30 -1.05 13.91
C PRO A 49 -12.49 -1.71 12.78
N LEU A 50 -11.68 -2.75 13.07
CA LEU A 50 -10.97 -3.50 12.02
C LEU A 50 -11.94 -4.28 11.12
N LEU A 51 -12.93 -4.95 11.69
CA LEU A 51 -13.92 -5.69 10.91
C LEU A 51 -14.84 -4.75 10.12
N ALA A 52 -15.14 -3.56 10.63
CA ALA A 52 -15.86 -2.52 9.88
C ALA A 52 -15.07 -1.99 8.66
N ILE A 53 -13.74 -2.12 8.63
CA ILE A 53 -12.96 -1.85 7.41
C ILE A 53 -13.21 -2.96 6.38
N ASN A 54 -13.20 -4.23 6.79
CA ASN A 54 -13.44 -5.36 5.90
C ASN A 54 -14.79 -5.29 5.18
N GLU A 55 -15.84 -4.83 5.86
CA GLU A 55 -17.17 -4.66 5.27
C GLU A 55 -17.22 -3.62 4.14
N ARG A 56 -16.23 -2.72 4.08
CA ARG A 56 -16.14 -1.64 3.09
C ARG A 56 -15.13 -1.94 1.99
N VAL A 57 -14.47 -3.09 2.02
CA VAL A 57 -13.46 -3.47 1.03
C VAL A 57 -14.10 -3.68 -0.34
N VAL A 58 -13.52 -3.05 -1.35
CA VAL A 58 -13.88 -3.20 -2.77
C VAL A 58 -12.65 -3.68 -3.54
N ASP A 59 -12.74 -4.89 -4.10
CA ASP A 59 -11.65 -5.49 -4.86
C ASP A 59 -11.66 -5.03 -6.33
N LEU A 60 -10.56 -4.44 -6.79
CA LEU A 60 -10.38 -4.02 -8.17
C LEU A 60 -10.01 -5.18 -9.11
N LEU A 61 -9.49 -6.30 -8.59
CA LEU A 61 -9.06 -7.44 -9.42
C LEU A 61 -10.22 -8.09 -10.21
N PRO A 62 -11.38 -8.42 -9.61
CA PRO A 62 -12.54 -8.93 -10.35
C PRO A 62 -13.07 -7.95 -11.41
N ILE A 63 -12.98 -6.65 -11.14
CA ILE A 63 -13.38 -5.60 -12.08
C ILE A 63 -12.43 -5.60 -13.27
N ALA A 64 -11.12 -5.60 -13.04
CA ALA A 64 -10.11 -5.68 -14.09
C ALA A 64 -10.32 -6.94 -14.96
N ARG A 65 -10.50 -8.11 -14.34
CA ARG A 65 -10.76 -9.38 -15.04
C ARG A 65 -11.98 -9.36 -15.95
N SER A 66 -13.04 -8.70 -15.52
CA SER A 66 -14.31 -8.71 -16.26
C SER A 66 -14.44 -7.58 -17.28
N ARG A 67 -13.71 -6.46 -17.10
CA ARG A 67 -13.94 -5.22 -17.87
C ARG A 67 -12.72 -4.69 -18.60
N TYR A 68 -11.52 -5.23 -18.36
CA TYR A 68 -10.30 -4.70 -18.94
C TYR A 68 -9.37 -5.80 -19.44
N TYR A 69 -8.92 -5.64 -20.68
CA TYR A 69 -7.79 -6.40 -21.21
C TYR A 69 -6.97 -5.57 -22.19
N HIS A 70 -5.65 -5.66 -22.07
CA HIS A 70 -4.68 -5.13 -23.03
C HIS A 70 -3.70 -6.25 -23.43
N PRO A 71 -3.23 -6.30 -24.70
CA PRO A 71 -2.28 -7.32 -25.15
C PRO A 71 -1.02 -7.43 -24.28
N ASP A 72 -0.51 -6.30 -23.78
CA ASP A 72 0.72 -6.26 -22.96
C ASP A 72 0.59 -7.00 -21.62
N GLN A 73 -0.64 -7.28 -21.16
CA GLN A 73 -0.85 -8.08 -19.96
C GLN A 73 -0.48 -9.56 -20.14
N GLN A 74 -0.43 -10.05 -21.38
CA GLN A 74 -0.03 -11.42 -21.72
C GLN A 74 -0.76 -12.50 -20.89
N GLY A 75 -2.06 -12.32 -20.68
CA GLY A 75 -2.90 -13.23 -19.90
C GLY A 75 -2.80 -13.09 -18.38
N SER A 76 -2.05 -12.12 -17.86
CA SER A 76 -1.95 -11.83 -16.42
C SER A 76 -2.90 -10.71 -15.99
N TRP A 77 -3.51 -10.87 -14.82
CA TRP A 77 -4.23 -9.81 -14.11
C TRP A 77 -3.57 -9.51 -12.76
N SER A 78 -2.26 -9.72 -12.64
CA SER A 78 -1.55 -9.13 -11.51
C SER A 78 -1.53 -7.61 -11.66
N ILE A 79 -1.49 -6.89 -10.54
CA ILE A 79 -1.40 -5.43 -10.57
C ILE A 79 -0.19 -4.95 -11.39
N LYS A 80 0.92 -5.69 -11.37
CA LYS A 80 2.12 -5.36 -12.15
C LYS A 80 1.93 -5.48 -13.66
N ALA A 81 1.02 -6.33 -14.12
CA ALA A 81 0.69 -6.43 -15.54
C ALA A 81 -0.39 -5.41 -15.94
N VAL A 82 -1.39 -5.20 -15.06
CA VAL A 82 -2.53 -4.33 -15.34
C VAL A 82 -2.17 -2.85 -15.24
N LEU A 83 -1.34 -2.46 -14.26
CA LEU A 83 -0.98 -1.07 -14.01
C LEU A 83 -0.31 -0.41 -15.22
N PRO A 84 0.81 -0.91 -15.77
CA PRO A 84 1.46 -0.28 -16.92
C PRO A 84 0.61 -0.37 -18.19
N ALA A 85 -0.24 -1.39 -18.33
CA ALA A 85 -1.15 -1.49 -19.47
C ALA A 85 -2.24 -0.40 -19.43
N ALA A 86 -2.78 -0.09 -18.26
CA ALA A 86 -3.82 0.91 -18.08
C ALA A 86 -3.26 2.33 -17.94
N VAL A 87 -2.08 2.46 -17.33
CA VAL A 87 -1.42 3.70 -16.96
C VAL A 87 0.07 3.58 -17.28
N PRO A 88 0.48 3.78 -18.55
CA PRO A 88 1.84 3.50 -19.02
C PRO A 88 2.95 4.27 -18.30
N GLU A 89 2.62 5.38 -17.63
CA GLU A 89 3.58 6.16 -16.86
C GLU A 89 3.97 5.50 -15.52
N LEU A 90 3.29 4.42 -15.10
CA LEU A 90 3.52 3.75 -13.82
C LEU A 90 3.92 2.29 -14.01
N SER A 91 5.09 1.93 -13.49
CA SER A 91 5.57 0.56 -13.46
C SER A 91 6.42 0.32 -12.21
N TYR A 92 6.29 -0.88 -11.64
CA TYR A 92 7.15 -1.34 -10.54
C TYR A 92 8.60 -1.57 -11.00
N GLU A 93 8.82 -1.82 -12.29
CA GLU A 93 10.15 -2.04 -12.85
C GLU A 93 11.02 -0.77 -12.81
N ALA A 94 10.41 0.40 -12.67
CA ALA A 94 11.11 1.67 -12.50
C ALA A 94 11.66 1.88 -11.07
N LEU A 95 11.27 1.04 -10.11
CA LEU A 95 11.76 1.12 -8.73
C LEU A 95 13.15 0.49 -8.62
N GLU A 96 14.03 1.10 -7.83
CA GLU A 96 15.32 0.52 -7.49
C GLU A 96 15.18 -0.50 -6.34
N GLY A 97 15.74 -1.69 -6.52
CA GLY A 97 15.77 -2.73 -5.48
C GLY A 97 14.43 -3.43 -5.29
N VAL A 98 13.55 -2.87 -4.45
CA VAL A 98 12.28 -3.51 -4.09
C VAL A 98 11.22 -3.24 -5.17
N GLN A 99 10.85 -4.28 -5.90
CA GLN A 99 9.87 -4.20 -7.00
C GLN A 99 8.67 -5.14 -6.78
N ASP A 100 8.69 -5.94 -5.71
CA ASP A 100 7.65 -6.92 -5.42
C ASP A 100 7.58 -7.34 -3.96
N GLY A 101 6.47 -7.99 -3.61
CA GLY A 101 6.20 -8.42 -2.23
C GLY A 101 7.20 -9.42 -1.67
N GLY A 102 7.74 -10.34 -2.49
CA GLY A 102 8.76 -11.28 -2.06
C GLY A 102 10.07 -10.56 -1.72
N THR A 103 10.56 -9.72 -2.63
CA THR A 103 11.76 -8.89 -2.41
C THR A 103 11.55 -7.93 -1.24
N ALA A 104 10.34 -7.38 -1.06
CA ALA A 104 10.03 -6.52 0.08
C ALA A 104 10.17 -7.28 1.42
N MET A 105 9.68 -8.52 1.48
CA MET A 105 9.81 -9.38 2.66
C MET A 105 11.28 -9.72 2.95
N GLU A 106 12.06 -10.07 1.92
CA GLU A 106 13.49 -10.34 2.04
C GLU A 106 14.27 -9.13 2.53
N ALA A 107 14.04 -7.96 1.92
CA ALA A 107 14.69 -6.71 2.29
C ALA A 107 14.33 -6.30 3.72
N PHE A 108 13.06 -6.41 4.12
CA PHE A 108 12.68 -6.16 5.51
C PHE A 108 13.38 -7.12 6.48
N THR A 109 13.46 -8.41 6.13
CA THR A 109 14.14 -9.43 6.94
C THR A 109 15.63 -9.14 7.09
N GLU A 110 16.29 -8.70 6.02
CA GLU A 110 17.68 -8.22 6.04
C GLU A 110 17.82 -7.01 6.96
N ALA A 111 16.96 -6.01 6.81
CA ALA A 111 17.07 -4.75 7.56
C ALA A 111 16.93 -4.93 9.07
N ILE A 112 16.19 -5.94 9.53
CA ILE A 112 16.03 -6.19 10.98
C ILE A 112 17.15 -7.04 11.59
N GLN A 113 18.08 -7.56 10.78
CA GLN A 113 19.22 -8.31 11.33
C GLN A 113 20.18 -7.41 12.12
N PRO A 114 20.74 -7.90 13.25
CA PRO A 114 21.69 -7.12 14.05
C PRO A 114 22.95 -6.69 13.29
N GLY A 115 23.38 -7.47 12.28
CA GLY A 115 24.58 -7.21 11.50
C GLY A 115 24.40 -6.23 10.35
N THR A 116 23.19 -5.77 10.08
CA THR A 116 22.92 -4.87 8.94
C THR A 116 23.35 -3.46 9.27
N THR A 117 24.20 -2.88 8.41
CA THR A 117 24.74 -1.53 8.61
C THR A 117 23.65 -0.46 8.55
N ALA A 118 23.92 0.70 9.14
CA ALA A 118 22.98 1.83 9.13
C ALA A 118 22.70 2.34 7.71
N GLU A 119 23.73 2.34 6.87
CA GLU A 119 23.65 2.75 5.46
C GLU A 119 22.75 1.78 4.69
N ARG A 120 22.96 0.46 4.86
CA ARG A 120 22.14 -0.55 4.18
C ARG A 120 20.69 -0.55 4.67
N LYS A 121 20.47 -0.33 5.97
CA LYS A 121 19.13 -0.17 6.54
C LYS A 121 18.42 1.05 5.94
N SER A 122 19.12 2.17 5.79
CA SER A 122 18.57 3.39 5.20
C SER A 122 18.25 3.21 3.71
N GLU A 123 19.09 2.47 2.98
CA GLU A 123 18.83 2.06 1.59
C GLU A 123 17.52 1.28 1.48
N ILE A 124 17.40 0.20 2.26
CA ILE A 124 16.21 -0.67 2.26
C ILE A 124 14.96 0.11 2.65
N GLU A 125 15.05 1.00 3.64
CA GLU A 125 13.91 1.83 4.06
C GLU A 125 13.40 2.73 2.92
N ARG A 126 14.30 3.37 2.17
CA ARG A 126 13.90 4.16 0.99
C ARG A 126 13.22 3.30 -0.08
N GLN A 127 13.78 2.13 -0.37
CA GLN A 127 13.26 1.23 -1.40
C GLN A 127 11.87 0.67 -1.01
N LEU A 128 11.70 0.23 0.24
CA LEU A 128 10.41 -0.21 0.77
C LEU A 128 9.38 0.92 0.75
N MET A 129 9.76 2.13 1.12
CA MET A 129 8.84 3.29 1.11
C MET A 129 8.40 3.66 -0.31
N ALA A 130 9.32 3.61 -1.29
CA ALA A 130 8.99 3.85 -2.70
C ALA A 130 8.01 2.79 -3.23
N TYR A 131 8.26 1.51 -2.92
CA TYR A 131 7.37 0.41 -3.26
C TYR A 131 5.98 0.56 -2.64
N CYS A 132 5.89 0.81 -1.32
CA CYS A 132 4.62 0.99 -0.62
C CYS A 132 3.82 2.21 -1.13
N ARG A 133 4.51 3.30 -1.51
CA ARG A 133 3.90 4.48 -2.13
C ARG A 133 3.26 4.11 -3.46
N LEU A 134 3.98 3.38 -4.32
CA LEU A 134 3.46 2.94 -5.62
C LEU A 134 2.28 1.97 -5.45
N ASP A 135 2.33 1.02 -4.51
CA ASP A 135 1.23 0.09 -4.22
C ASP A 135 -0.08 0.84 -3.89
N THR A 136 0.01 1.87 -3.05
CA THR A 136 -1.15 2.69 -2.70
C THR A 136 -1.62 3.54 -3.89
N PHE A 137 -0.69 4.19 -4.59
CA PHE A 137 -1.02 5.07 -5.71
C PHE A 137 -1.62 4.31 -6.90
N ALA A 138 -1.16 3.08 -7.14
CA ALA A 138 -1.68 2.20 -8.16
C ALA A 138 -3.18 1.93 -7.98
N MET A 139 -3.66 1.77 -6.74
CA MET A 139 -5.11 1.58 -6.46
C MET A 139 -5.92 2.78 -6.92
N VAL A 140 -5.46 3.98 -6.59
CA VAL A 140 -6.12 5.24 -6.96
C VAL A 140 -6.17 5.39 -8.47
N ARG A 141 -5.04 5.15 -9.15
CA ARG A 141 -4.91 5.30 -10.60
C ARG A 141 -5.73 4.28 -11.37
N LEU A 142 -5.74 3.02 -10.94
CA LEU A 142 -6.59 1.98 -11.55
C LEU A 142 -8.07 2.27 -11.32
N TRP A 143 -8.47 2.70 -10.12
CA TRP A 143 -9.86 3.11 -9.87
C TRP A 143 -10.29 4.29 -10.76
N GLN A 144 -9.44 5.31 -10.91
CA GLN A 144 -9.70 6.45 -11.80
C GLN A 144 -9.89 5.98 -13.24
N PHE A 145 -8.96 5.15 -13.74
CA PHE A 145 -8.99 4.60 -15.08
C PHE A 145 -10.27 3.80 -15.35
N PHE A 146 -10.58 2.82 -14.49
CA PHE A 146 -11.79 1.99 -14.63
C PHE A 146 -13.09 2.80 -14.50
N SER A 147 -13.05 3.94 -13.80
CA SER A 147 -14.20 4.83 -13.64
C SER A 147 -14.32 5.89 -14.74
N GLY A 148 -13.41 5.91 -15.73
CA GLY A 148 -13.36 6.95 -16.77
C GLY A 148 -13.01 8.35 -16.24
N ARG A 149 -12.38 8.44 -15.06
CA ARG A 149 -12.02 9.70 -14.38
C ARG A 149 -10.55 10.06 -14.63
N ASN A 150 -10.18 10.14 -15.91
CA ASN A 150 -8.80 10.39 -16.32
C ASN A 150 -8.40 11.87 -16.30
N GLU A 151 -9.31 12.78 -15.93
CA GLU A 151 -9.04 14.20 -15.82
C GLU A 151 -8.73 14.61 -14.37
N THR A 152 -7.70 15.45 -14.24
CA THR A 152 -6.98 15.86 -13.02
C THR A 152 -6.08 14.79 -12.40
N ALA A 153 -4.81 14.80 -12.82
CA ALA A 153 -3.73 14.18 -12.09
C ALA A 153 -3.75 14.69 -10.64
N LEU A 154 -4.03 13.80 -9.69
CA LEU A 154 -3.49 13.99 -8.35
C LEU A 154 -1.97 13.99 -8.53
N GLN A 155 -1.40 15.19 -8.64
CA GLN A 155 0.05 15.35 -8.58
C GLN A 155 0.50 14.79 -7.24
N ASP A 156 1.55 13.99 -7.28
CA ASP A 156 2.09 13.27 -6.14
C ASP A 156 2.79 14.23 -5.15
N ASN A 157 2.01 15.08 -4.47
CA ASN A 157 2.48 16.16 -3.61
C ASN A 157 2.70 15.71 -2.15
N ALA A 158 3.10 14.46 -1.93
CA ALA A 158 3.55 14.02 -0.61
C ALA A 158 5.04 14.36 -0.41
N ALA A 159 5.33 15.65 -0.19
CA ALA A 159 6.53 16.06 0.54
C ALA A 159 6.21 16.03 2.06
N PRO A 160 7.15 15.60 2.92
CA PRO A 160 6.92 15.58 4.36
C PRO A 160 6.71 17.01 4.87
N HIS A 161 5.58 17.25 5.52
CA HIS A 161 5.30 18.52 6.18
C HIS A 161 6.25 18.65 7.39
N PRO A 162 7.14 19.65 7.45
CA PRO A 162 7.93 19.88 8.66
C PRO A 162 6.96 20.30 9.77
N THR A 163 6.90 19.48 10.82
CA THR A 163 6.20 19.79 12.06
C THR A 163 6.70 21.14 12.59
N ARG A 164 5.85 22.17 12.52
CA ARG A 164 6.05 23.39 13.32
C ARG A 164 5.83 23.02 14.78
N THR A 165 6.90 23.03 15.55
CA THR A 165 6.84 23.10 17.01
C THR A 165 6.11 24.39 17.40
N PRO A 166 5.17 24.39 18.35
CA PRO A 166 4.63 25.63 18.88
C PRO A 166 5.74 26.32 19.66
N GLY A 167 6.11 27.53 19.24
CA GLY A 167 6.92 28.43 20.05
C GLY A 167 6.16 28.77 21.32
N ILE A 168 6.81 28.55 22.45
CA ILE A 168 6.42 29.09 23.74
C ILE A 168 7.05 30.48 23.76
N ASP A 169 6.23 31.53 23.77
CA ASP A 169 6.64 32.86 24.18
C ASP A 169 5.59 33.44 25.12
N GLU A 170 6.07 33.72 26.34
CA GLU A 170 5.55 34.55 27.45
C GLU A 170 4.17 34.29 28.07
#